data_AF-A0A7J8MMK9-F1
#
_entry.id   AF-A0A7J8MMK9-F1
#
_cell.length_a   1.000
_cell.length_b   1.000
_cell.length_c   1.000
_cell.angle_alpha   90.00
_cell.angle_beta   90.00
_cell.angle_gamma   90.00
#
_symmetry.space_group_name_H-M   'P 1'
#
loop_
_entity.id
_entity.type
_entity.pdbx_description
1 polymer ?
#
loop_
_entity_poly.entity_id
_entity_poly.type
_entity_poly.pdbx_seq_one_letter_code
_entity_poly.pdbx_strand_id
1 'polypeptide(L)'
;LLRLKAVLQIAQERPKQAIETYSILLSLIQAQREAQSNNSGHAKSSHTENIAERNMEMAAWQDLATVYTKFGSWPDAEICLNKAKAIDFYSPKSWHTTGLLFEAQSLYKEALVSFSVSLSIEPDYLPSIVSTAAVLIKLDGQSLPVARSFLMNALQLDPTNHDAWMNLGLIAKMEGSLQLAADYFQAAYELKLSAPVEAFA
;
A
#
# COMPACT_ATOMS: atom_id res chain seq x y z
N LEU A 1 6.89 -15.19 9.52
CA LEU A 1 6.24 -15.04 10.85
C LEU A 1 6.34 -13.61 11.40
N LEU A 2 7.52 -12.96 11.43
CA LEU A 2 7.65 -11.59 11.98
C LEU A 2 6.87 -10.52 11.19
N ARG A 3 6.89 -10.56 9.86
CA ARG A 3 6.10 -9.63 9.02
C ARG A 3 4.61 -9.71 9.36
N LEU A 4 4.02 -10.91 9.36
CA LEU A 4 2.62 -11.13 9.74
C LEU A 4 2.32 -10.61 11.16
N LYS A 5 3.21 -10.85 12.13
CA LYS A 5 3.07 -10.30 13.48
C LYS A 5 3.02 -8.77 13.47
N ALA A 6 3.87 -8.12 12.68
CA ALA A 6 3.88 -6.66 12.56
C ALA A 6 2.58 -6.13 11.91
N VAL A 7 2.09 -6.80 10.86
CA VAL A 7 0.79 -6.48 10.23
C VAL A 7 -0.36 -6.58 11.26
N LEU A 8 -0.40 -7.65 12.06
CA LEU A 8 -1.40 -7.80 13.13
C LEU A 8 -1.28 -6.70 14.19
N GLN A 9 -0.07 -6.28 14.56
CA GLN A 9 0.14 -5.18 15.49
C GLN A 9 -0.36 -3.84 14.93
N ILE A 10 -0.21 -3.59 13.63
CA ILE A 10 -0.79 -2.41 12.97
C ILE A 10 -2.33 -2.44 13.07
N ALA A 11 -2.94 -3.59 12.78
CA ALA A 11 -4.39 -3.77 12.86
C ALA A 11 -4.92 -3.61 14.30
N GLN A 12 -4.10 -3.92 15.30
CA GLN A 12 -4.39 -3.70 16.73
C GLN A 12 -4.05 -2.29 17.22
N GLU A 13 -3.73 -1.36 16.32
CA GLU A 13 -3.34 0.02 16.65
C GLU A 13 -2.09 0.12 17.55
N ARG A 14 -1.14 -0.81 17.37
CA ARG A 14 0.14 -0.86 18.10
C ARG A 14 1.33 -0.56 17.17
N PRO A 15 1.42 0.64 16.59
CA PRO A 15 2.40 0.96 15.54
C PRO A 15 3.85 0.90 16.04
N LYS A 16 4.11 1.28 17.29
CA LYS A 16 5.45 1.21 17.88
C LYS A 16 5.98 -0.23 17.93
N GLN A 17 5.13 -1.17 18.35
CA GLN A 17 5.47 -2.60 18.39
C GLN A 17 5.66 -3.18 16.98
N ALA A 18 4.87 -2.70 16.00
CA ALA A 18 5.03 -3.09 14.60
C ALA A 18 6.38 -2.62 14.05
N ILE A 19 6.77 -1.36 14.30
CA ILE A 19 8.06 -0.80 13.90
C ILE A 19 9.21 -1.63 14.50
N GLU A 20 9.18 -1.90 15.80
CA GLU A 20 10.17 -2.75 16.48
C GLU A 20 10.26 -4.14 15.83
N THR A 21 9.11 -4.75 15.53
CA THR A 21 9.05 -6.08 14.91
C THR A 21 9.63 -6.08 13.49
N TYR A 22 9.40 -5.02 12.70
CA TYR A 22 10.03 -4.84 11.40
C TYR A 22 11.55 -4.59 11.51
N SER A 23 12.01 -3.81 12.50
CA SER A 23 13.44 -3.61 12.74
C SER A 23 14.16 -4.92 13.08
N ILE A 24 13.53 -5.78 13.89
CA ILE A 24 14.03 -7.13 14.18
C ILE A 24 14.06 -7.98 12.90
N LEU A 25 13.00 -7.95 12.10
CA LEU A 25 12.98 -8.69 10.83
C LEU A 25 14.12 -8.27 9.88
N LEU A 26 14.32 -6.97 9.69
CA LEU A 26 15.34 -6.43 8.80
C LEU A 26 16.76 -6.74 9.29
N SER A 27 17.01 -6.66 10.60
CA SER A 27 18.31 -7.02 11.17
C SER A 27 18.62 -8.52 11.03
N LEU A 28 17.62 -9.39 11.15
CA LEU A 28 17.78 -10.83 10.90
C LEU A 28 18.10 -11.12 9.43
N ILE A 29 17.39 -10.48 8.50
CA ILE A 29 17.66 -10.58 7.06
C ILE A 29 19.10 -10.15 6.76
N GLN A 30 19.55 -9.02 7.29
CA GLN A 30 20.90 -8.53 7.09
C GLN A 30 21.96 -9.50 7.65
N ALA A 31 21.77 -9.98 8.88
CA ALA A 31 22.71 -10.92 9.51
C ALA A 31 22.80 -12.25 8.73
N GLN A 32 21.66 -12.74 8.21
CA GLN A 32 21.62 -13.93 7.38
C GLN A 32 22.38 -13.75 6.07
N ARG A 33 22.23 -12.60 5.42
CA ARG A 33 22.98 -12.24 4.20
C ARG A 33 24.48 -12.20 4.43
N GLU A 34 24.92 -11.58 5.51
CA GLU A 34 26.34 -11.50 5.88
C GLU A 34 26.92 -12.89 6.16
N ALA A 35 26.17 -13.75 6.86
CA ALA A 35 26.57 -15.14 7.11
C ALA A 35 26.69 -15.96 5.81
N GLN A 36 25.77 -15.78 4.86
CA GLN A 36 25.81 -16.45 3.56
C GLN A 36 26.96 -15.96 2.68
N SER A 37 27.28 -14.65 2.72
CA SER A 37 28.44 -14.08 2.02
C SER A 37 29.76 -14.70 2.50
N ASN A 38 29.84 -15.09 3.77
CA ASN A 38 31.04 -15.70 4.34
C ASN A 38 31.15 -17.22 4.08
N ASN A 39 30.07 -17.89 3.64
CA ASN A 39 29.96 -19.35 3.54
C ASN A 39 29.88 -19.87 2.09
N SER A 40 30.37 -19.12 1.10
CA SER A 40 30.11 -19.27 -0.35
C SER A 40 30.67 -20.54 -1.05
N GLY A 41 30.76 -21.69 -0.37
CA GLY A 41 31.19 -22.97 -0.93
C GLY A 41 30.08 -23.87 -1.51
N HIS A 42 28.79 -23.58 -1.33
CA HIS A 42 27.69 -24.49 -1.72
C HIS A 42 26.66 -23.79 -2.63
N ALA A 43 26.79 -24.00 -3.95
CA ALA A 43 26.30 -23.09 -4.98
C ALA A 43 24.95 -23.46 -5.67
N LYS A 44 24.06 -24.26 -5.05
CA LYS A 44 22.80 -24.66 -5.73
C LYS A 44 21.49 -24.49 -4.95
N SER A 45 21.51 -24.32 -3.62
CA SER A 45 20.32 -23.94 -2.84
C SER A 45 20.13 -22.41 -2.72
N SER A 46 21.13 -21.62 -3.11
CA SER A 46 21.24 -20.22 -2.70
C SER A 46 20.41 -19.21 -3.51
N HIS A 47 20.05 -19.50 -4.76
CA HIS A 47 19.47 -18.47 -5.64
C HIS A 47 18.00 -18.17 -5.31
N THR A 48 17.18 -19.19 -5.10
CA THR A 48 15.76 -19.04 -4.75
C THR A 48 15.58 -18.50 -3.33
N GLU A 49 16.44 -18.91 -2.39
CA GLU A 49 16.45 -18.37 -1.02
C GLU A 49 16.80 -16.88 -1.00
N ASN A 50 17.78 -16.46 -1.82
CA ASN A 50 18.18 -15.05 -1.93
C ASN A 50 17.05 -14.18 -2.53
N ILE A 51 16.33 -14.68 -3.54
CA ILE A 51 15.17 -13.96 -4.10
C ILE A 51 14.07 -13.82 -3.05
N ALA A 52 13.73 -14.89 -2.31
CA ALA A 52 12.72 -14.84 -1.28
C ALA A 52 13.08 -13.87 -0.15
N GLU A 53 14.36 -13.84 0.26
CA GLU A 53 14.87 -12.90 1.25
C GLU A 53 14.77 -11.45 0.78
N ARG A 54 15.20 -11.15 -0.46
CA ARG A 54 15.09 -9.81 -1.06
C ARG A 54 13.64 -9.36 -1.16
N ASN A 55 12.74 -10.25 -1.57
CA ASN A 55 11.31 -9.95 -1.65
C ASN A 55 10.73 -9.67 -0.26
N MET A 56 11.11 -10.43 0.76
CA MET A 56 10.68 -10.21 2.14
C MET A 56 11.24 -8.89 2.71
N GLU A 57 12.50 -8.57 2.41
CA GLU A 57 13.14 -7.31 2.80
C GLU A 57 12.41 -6.12 2.18
N MET A 58 12.16 -6.17 0.86
CA MET A 58 11.41 -5.14 0.16
C MET A 58 10.01 -4.95 0.76
N ALA A 59 9.28 -6.05 1.00
CA ALA A 59 7.96 -6.00 1.59
C ALA A 59 7.97 -5.35 2.99
N ALA A 60 8.97 -5.66 3.82
CA ALA A 60 9.13 -5.05 5.14
C ALA A 60 9.41 -3.54 5.04
N TRP A 61 10.26 -3.11 4.11
CA TRP A 61 10.51 -1.68 3.86
C TRP A 61 9.26 -0.95 3.37
N GLN A 62 8.48 -1.55 2.47
CA GLN A 62 7.22 -0.99 2.00
C GLN A 62 6.21 -0.82 3.14
N ASP A 63 6.03 -1.87 3.96
CA ASP A 63 5.07 -1.83 5.07
C ASP A 63 5.48 -0.80 6.14
N LEU A 64 6.79 -0.69 6.45
CA LEU A 64 7.32 0.37 7.31
C LEU A 64 7.05 1.76 6.75
N ALA A 65 7.26 1.96 5.44
CA ALA A 65 6.95 3.24 4.80
C ALA A 65 5.47 3.60 4.95
N THR A 66 4.55 2.65 4.74
CA THR A 66 3.12 2.87 4.97
C THR A 66 2.83 3.28 6.42
N VAL A 67 3.46 2.63 7.40
CA VAL A 67 3.32 2.98 8.82
C VAL A 67 3.81 4.41 9.06
N TYR A 68 5.05 4.74 8.68
CA TYR A 68 5.61 6.08 8.91
C TYR A 68 4.81 7.19 8.21
N THR A 69 4.33 6.95 6.99
CA THR A 69 3.43 7.86 6.28
C THR A 69 2.16 8.14 7.09
N LYS A 70 1.51 7.10 7.63
CA LYS A 70 0.29 7.23 8.45
C LYS A 70 0.50 8.06 9.72
N PHE A 71 1.70 8.02 10.30
CA PHE A 71 2.04 8.76 11.53
C PHE A 71 2.71 10.12 11.27
N GLY A 72 2.87 10.53 10.00
CA GLY A 72 3.46 11.82 9.65
C GLY A 72 4.99 11.88 9.74
N SER A 73 5.66 10.74 9.96
CA SER A 73 7.13 10.63 9.94
C SER A 73 7.64 10.54 8.50
N TRP A 74 7.47 11.62 7.74
CA TRP A 74 7.80 11.64 6.30
C TRP A 74 9.26 11.30 5.96
N PRO A 75 10.28 11.80 6.70
CA PRO A 75 11.67 11.45 6.41
C PRO A 75 11.96 9.95 6.54
N ASP A 76 11.40 9.31 7.58
CA ASP A 76 11.57 7.87 7.80
C ASP A 76 10.86 7.05 6.71
N ALA A 77 9.67 7.50 6.28
CA ALA A 77 8.95 6.88 5.16
C ALA A 77 9.76 6.95 3.85
N GLU A 78 10.38 8.10 3.56
CA GLU A 78 11.20 8.28 2.38
C GLU A 78 12.44 7.38 2.39
N ILE A 79 13.12 7.26 3.54
CA ILE A 79 14.25 6.33 3.70
C ILE A 79 13.80 4.90 3.42
N CYS A 80 12.66 4.46 3.99
CA CYS A 80 12.13 3.13 3.77
C CYS A 80 11.78 2.88 2.29
N LEU A 81 11.17 3.86 1.61
CA LEU A 81 10.86 3.77 0.18
C LEU A 81 12.11 3.68 -0.69
N ASN A 82 13.15 4.45 -0.37
CA ASN A 82 14.43 4.40 -1.09
C ASN A 82 15.10 3.03 -0.92
N LYS A 83 15.01 2.43 0.27
CA LYS A 83 15.49 1.05 0.51
C LYS A 83 14.69 0.02 -0.30
N ALA A 84 13.36 0.12 -0.32
CA ALA A 84 12.52 -0.76 -1.13
C ALA A 84 12.83 -0.66 -2.63
N LYS A 85 12.95 0.57 -3.17
CA LYS A 85 13.26 0.84 -4.58
C LYS A 85 14.68 0.42 -4.98
N ALA A 86 15.62 0.39 -4.04
CA ALA A 86 16.97 -0.13 -4.27
C ALA A 86 16.98 -1.66 -4.45
N ILE A 87 16.00 -2.37 -3.90
CA ILE A 87 15.85 -3.82 -4.08
C ILE A 87 15.18 -4.13 -5.41
N ASP A 88 14.06 -3.46 -5.68
CA ASP A 88 13.34 -3.50 -6.96
C ASP A 88 12.65 -2.16 -7.24
N PHE A 89 13.12 -1.50 -8.30
CA PHE A 89 12.61 -0.21 -8.75
C PHE A 89 11.26 -0.33 -9.45
N TYR A 90 10.98 -1.47 -10.07
CA TYR A 90 9.76 -1.71 -10.86
C TYR A 90 8.67 -2.42 -10.03
N SER A 91 8.64 -2.13 -8.73
CA SER A 91 7.61 -2.66 -7.83
C SER A 91 6.40 -1.71 -7.77
N PRO A 92 5.20 -2.15 -8.21
CA PRO A 92 4.02 -1.28 -8.22
C PRO A 92 3.63 -0.85 -6.81
N LYS A 93 3.77 -1.73 -5.82
CA LYS A 93 3.55 -1.42 -4.40
C LYS A 93 4.50 -0.33 -3.86
N SER A 94 5.76 -0.30 -4.30
CA SER A 94 6.71 0.76 -3.90
C SER A 94 6.28 2.14 -4.45
N TRP A 95 5.81 2.18 -5.70
CA TRP A 95 5.31 3.41 -6.31
C TRP A 95 3.97 3.87 -5.73
N HIS A 96 3.07 2.92 -5.47
CA HIS A 96 1.84 3.16 -4.72
C HIS A 96 2.13 3.79 -3.35
N THR A 97 3.03 3.20 -2.57
CA THR A 97 3.37 3.72 -1.23
C THR A 97 4.06 5.09 -1.30
N THR A 98 4.80 5.36 -2.37
CA THR A 98 5.31 6.73 -2.65
C THR A 98 4.16 7.70 -2.90
N GLY A 99 3.14 7.30 -3.66
CA GLY A 99 1.93 8.10 -3.87
C GLY A 99 1.18 8.40 -2.57
N LEU A 100 1.05 7.41 -1.68
CA LEU A 100 0.46 7.61 -0.35
C LEU A 100 1.26 8.61 0.50
N LEU A 101 2.59 8.61 0.42
CA LEU A 101 3.44 9.58 1.11
C LEU A 101 3.17 11.01 0.62
N PHE A 102 3.13 11.21 -0.70
CA PHE A 102 2.81 12.52 -1.27
C PHE A 102 1.37 12.96 -0.97
N GLU A 103 0.41 12.04 -1.01
CA GLU A 103 -0.97 12.33 -0.62
C GLU A 103 -1.06 12.79 0.84
N ALA A 104 -0.34 12.12 1.76
CA ALA A 104 -0.29 12.52 3.17
C ALA A 104 0.35 13.91 3.38
N GLN A 105 1.23 14.34 2.46
CA GLN A 105 1.82 15.67 2.41
C GLN A 105 0.92 16.71 1.69
N SER A 106 -0.27 16.32 1.24
CA SER A 106 -1.15 17.13 0.38
C SER A 106 -0.53 17.52 -0.98
N LEU A 107 0.52 16.81 -1.40
CA LEU A 107 1.17 16.96 -2.70
C LEU A 107 0.44 16.09 -3.73
N TYR A 108 -0.80 16.49 -4.05
CA TYR A 108 -1.72 15.67 -4.84
C TYR A 108 -1.26 15.39 -6.27
N LYS A 109 -0.52 16.32 -6.90
CA LYS A 109 -0.01 16.13 -8.26
C LYS A 109 1.08 15.06 -8.29
N GLU A 110 2.00 15.11 -7.34
CA GLU A 110 3.07 14.17 -7.13
C GLU A 110 2.55 12.78 -6.74
N ALA A 111 1.46 12.74 -5.95
CA ALA A 111 0.74 11.52 -5.64
C ALA A 111 0.16 10.86 -6.91
N LEU A 112 -0.53 11.62 -7.76
CA LEU A 112 -1.06 11.12 -9.04
C LEU A 112 0.03 10.62 -9.99
N VAL A 113 1.18 11.29 -10.05
CA VAL A 113 2.34 10.81 -10.82
C VAL A 113 2.85 9.48 -10.27
N SER A 114 2.94 9.33 -8.94
CA SER A 114 3.42 8.08 -8.34
C SER A 114 2.44 6.92 -8.56
N PHE A 115 1.13 7.18 -8.46
CA PHE A 115 0.11 6.18 -8.78
C PHE A 115 0.10 5.83 -10.26
N SER A 116 0.31 6.79 -11.17
CA SER A 116 0.38 6.50 -12.61
C SER A 116 1.61 5.64 -12.95
N VAL A 117 2.74 5.85 -12.30
CA VAL A 117 3.91 4.95 -12.43
C VAL A 117 3.57 3.55 -11.95
N SER A 118 2.92 3.41 -10.78
CA SER A 118 2.44 2.10 -10.30
C SER A 118 1.53 1.40 -11.32
N LEU A 119 0.59 2.12 -11.93
CA LEU A 119 -0.35 1.58 -12.92
C LEU A 119 0.32 1.31 -14.28
N SER A 120 1.42 2.00 -14.60
CA SER A 120 2.20 1.70 -15.80
C SER A 120 2.98 0.40 -15.69
N ILE A 121 3.35 0.01 -14.46
CA ILE A 121 4.03 -1.25 -14.14
C ILE A 121 3.00 -2.39 -14.09
N GLU A 122 1.91 -2.19 -13.37
CA GLU A 122 0.82 -3.15 -13.22
C GLU A 122 -0.53 -2.42 -13.38
N PRO A 123 -1.16 -2.50 -14.58
CA PRO A 123 -2.40 -1.78 -14.88
C PRO A 123 -3.57 -2.10 -13.95
N ASP A 124 -3.62 -3.33 -13.44
CA ASP A 124 -4.69 -3.82 -12.57
C ASP A 124 -4.32 -3.74 -11.07
N TYR A 125 -3.27 -2.97 -10.72
CA TYR A 125 -2.87 -2.79 -9.32
C TYR A 125 -3.91 -1.97 -8.54
N LEU A 126 -4.88 -2.69 -7.98
CA LEU A 126 -6.09 -2.19 -7.35
C LEU A 126 -5.86 -1.05 -6.33
N PRO A 127 -4.88 -1.10 -5.41
CA PRO A 127 -4.66 0.00 -4.46
C PRO A 127 -4.36 1.34 -5.14
N SER A 128 -3.64 1.36 -6.27
CA SER A 128 -3.33 2.59 -7.01
C SER A 128 -4.53 3.10 -7.81
N ILE A 129 -5.39 2.21 -8.32
CA ILE A 129 -6.65 2.59 -8.98
C ILE A 129 -7.54 3.36 -7.98
N VAL A 130 -7.75 2.78 -6.79
CA VAL A 130 -8.58 3.38 -5.73
C VAL A 130 -7.97 4.69 -5.22
N SER A 131 -6.65 4.73 -4.99
CA SER A 131 -5.99 5.94 -4.48
C SER A 131 -5.94 7.08 -5.50
N THR A 132 -5.83 6.75 -6.79
CA THR A 132 -5.97 7.74 -7.88
C THR A 132 -7.35 8.40 -7.82
N ALA A 133 -8.42 7.61 -7.69
CA ALA A 133 -9.77 8.15 -7.55
C ALA A 133 -9.92 9.02 -6.29
N ALA A 134 -9.40 8.57 -5.15
CA ALA A 134 -9.46 9.33 -3.90
C ALA A 134 -8.77 10.69 -4.01
N VAL A 135 -7.60 10.76 -4.66
CA VAL A 135 -6.89 12.03 -4.90
C VAL A 135 -7.63 12.92 -5.90
N LEU A 136 -8.23 12.36 -6.96
CA LEU A 136 -9.04 13.13 -7.92
C LEU A 136 -10.28 13.76 -7.25
N ILE A 137 -10.90 13.06 -6.29
CA ILE A 137 -12.02 13.60 -5.50
C ILE A 137 -11.57 14.82 -4.67
N LYS A 138 -10.36 14.77 -4.09
CA LYS A 138 -9.81 15.84 -3.22
C LYS A 138 -9.36 17.09 -3.98
N LEU A 139 -8.90 16.95 -5.23
CA LEU A 139 -8.19 18.02 -5.96
C LEU A 139 -9.10 19.20 -6.35
N ASP A 140 -10.25 18.96 -6.97
CA ASP A 140 -11.11 20.06 -7.44
C ASP A 140 -12.61 19.74 -7.59
N GLY A 141 -13.04 18.50 -7.36
CA GLY A 141 -14.44 18.08 -7.57
C GLY A 141 -14.93 18.18 -9.03
N GLN A 142 -14.12 18.65 -9.99
CA GLN A 142 -14.43 18.64 -11.42
C GLN A 142 -14.09 17.29 -12.05
N SER A 143 -13.20 16.54 -11.41
CA SER A 143 -12.77 15.21 -11.85
C SER A 143 -13.65 14.06 -11.34
N LEU A 144 -14.86 14.33 -10.81
CA LEU A 144 -15.75 13.29 -10.26
C LEU A 144 -16.13 12.19 -11.27
N PRO A 145 -16.43 12.48 -12.55
CA PRO A 145 -16.72 11.43 -13.53
C PRO A 145 -15.51 10.51 -13.78
N VAL A 146 -14.30 11.08 -13.80
CA VAL A 146 -13.06 10.32 -13.96
C VAL A 146 -12.79 9.46 -12.74
N ALA A 147 -12.91 10.03 -11.53
CA ALA A 147 -12.79 9.29 -10.29
C ALA A 147 -13.78 8.13 -10.21
N ARG A 148 -15.05 8.36 -10.59
CA ARG A 148 -16.07 7.31 -10.66
C ARG A 148 -15.68 6.18 -11.61
N SER A 149 -15.11 6.50 -12.78
CA SER A 149 -14.61 5.48 -13.72
C SER A 149 -13.53 4.58 -13.10
N PHE A 150 -12.55 5.18 -12.41
CA PHE A 150 -11.55 4.41 -11.66
C PHE A 150 -12.18 3.51 -10.59
N LEU A 151 -13.16 4.01 -9.84
CA LEU A 151 -13.84 3.22 -8.80
C LEU A 151 -14.70 2.09 -9.39
N MET A 152 -15.35 2.32 -10.53
CA MET A 152 -16.08 1.26 -11.24
C MET A 152 -15.13 0.18 -11.75
N ASN A 153 -13.95 0.55 -12.27
CA ASN A 153 -12.91 -0.42 -12.63
C ASN A 153 -12.43 -1.20 -11.39
N ALA A 154 -12.13 -0.50 -10.29
CA ALA A 154 -11.74 -1.15 -9.03
C ALA A 154 -12.76 -2.20 -8.56
N LEU A 155 -14.06 -1.90 -8.68
CA LEU A 155 -15.14 -2.83 -8.32
C LEU A 155 -15.37 -3.95 -9.35
N GLN A 156 -14.90 -3.81 -10.58
CA GLN A 156 -14.85 -4.92 -11.55
C GLN A 156 -13.75 -5.92 -11.19
N LEU A 157 -12.60 -5.42 -10.72
CA LEU A 157 -11.48 -6.25 -10.27
C LEU A 157 -11.77 -6.92 -8.91
N ASP A 158 -12.34 -6.15 -7.97
CA ASP A 158 -12.72 -6.61 -6.64
C ASP A 158 -14.04 -5.97 -6.20
N PRO A 159 -15.17 -6.69 -6.36
CA PRO A 159 -16.49 -6.21 -5.92
C PRO A 159 -16.60 -5.96 -4.41
N THR A 160 -15.69 -6.52 -3.61
CA THR A 160 -15.70 -6.42 -2.14
C THR A 160 -14.84 -5.28 -1.61
N ASN A 161 -14.21 -4.50 -2.48
CA ASN A 161 -13.32 -3.42 -2.07
C ASN A 161 -14.07 -2.28 -1.36
N HIS A 162 -13.99 -2.25 -0.03
CA HIS A 162 -14.72 -1.28 0.79
C HIS A 162 -14.27 0.17 0.55
N ASP A 163 -13.01 0.41 0.17
CA ASP A 163 -12.49 1.75 -0.07
C ASP A 163 -13.07 2.32 -1.37
N ALA A 164 -13.28 1.48 -2.38
CA ALA A 164 -13.95 1.87 -3.59
C ALA A 164 -15.41 2.28 -3.34
N TRP A 165 -16.15 1.48 -2.55
CA TRP A 165 -17.52 1.80 -2.12
C TRP A 165 -17.59 3.10 -1.29
N MET A 166 -16.65 3.28 -0.36
CA MET A 166 -16.54 4.50 0.44
C MET A 166 -16.36 5.74 -0.45
N ASN A 167 -15.44 5.67 -1.42
CA ASN A 167 -15.19 6.77 -2.33
C ASN A 167 -16.37 7.06 -3.26
N LEU A 168 -17.14 6.05 -3.69
CA LEU A 168 -18.39 6.27 -4.43
C LEU A 168 -19.44 6.99 -3.58
N GLY A 169 -19.53 6.66 -2.30
CA GLY A 169 -20.37 7.38 -1.34
C GLY A 169 -19.96 8.85 -1.21
N LEU A 170 -18.66 9.15 -1.19
CA LEU A 170 -18.15 10.53 -1.19
C LEU A 170 -18.56 11.28 -2.46
N ILE A 171 -18.42 10.66 -3.64
CA ILE A 171 -18.86 11.26 -4.91
C ILE A 171 -20.37 11.54 -4.87
N ALA A 172 -21.19 10.54 -4.50
CA ALA A 172 -22.65 10.69 -4.44
C ALA A 172 -23.08 11.80 -3.46
N LYS A 173 -22.38 11.93 -2.33
CA LYS A 173 -22.58 13.01 -1.37
C LYS A 173 -22.27 14.39 -1.98
N MET A 174 -21.15 14.52 -2.71
CA MET A 174 -20.77 15.77 -3.38
C MET A 174 -21.76 16.17 -4.47
N GLU A 175 -22.38 15.20 -5.14
CA GLU A 175 -23.44 15.41 -6.14
C GLU A 175 -24.83 15.69 -5.51
N GLY A 176 -24.96 15.64 -4.18
CA GLY A 176 -26.22 15.87 -3.46
C GLY A 176 -27.15 14.66 -3.41
N SER A 177 -26.73 13.50 -3.90
CA SER A 177 -27.50 12.25 -3.88
C SER A 177 -27.37 11.54 -2.52
N LEU A 178 -27.98 12.11 -1.48
CA LEU A 178 -27.78 11.67 -0.10
C LEU A 178 -28.22 10.23 0.18
N GLN A 179 -29.31 9.76 -0.43
CA GLN A 179 -29.76 8.37 -0.25
C GLN A 179 -28.74 7.39 -0.83
N LEU A 180 -28.30 7.63 -2.07
CA LEU A 180 -27.31 6.79 -2.73
C LEU A 180 -25.97 6.79 -1.98
N ALA A 181 -25.57 7.95 -1.44
CA ALA A 181 -24.39 8.05 -0.60
C ALA A 181 -24.51 7.18 0.66
N ALA A 182 -25.67 7.20 1.33
CA ALA A 182 -25.93 6.37 2.50
C ALA A 182 -25.85 4.87 2.16
N ASP A 183 -26.44 4.45 1.04
CA ASP A 183 -26.39 3.05 0.58
C ASP A 183 -24.94 2.60 0.31
N TYR A 184 -24.13 3.43 -0.35
CA TYR A 184 -22.71 3.15 -0.60
C TYR A 184 -21.88 3.11 0.69
N PHE A 185 -22.11 4.03 1.63
CA PHE A 185 -21.42 4.01 2.91
C PHE A 185 -21.78 2.79 3.75
N GLN A 186 -23.04 2.35 3.71
CA GLN A 186 -23.48 1.13 4.38
C GLN A 186 -22.77 -0.10 3.80
N ALA A 187 -22.75 -0.23 2.47
CA ALA A 187 -22.03 -1.32 1.80
C ALA A 187 -20.53 -1.31 2.14
N ALA A 188 -19.88 -0.14 2.12
CA ALA A 188 -18.48 0.01 2.51
C ALA A 188 -18.23 -0.44 3.95
N TYR A 189 -19.12 -0.09 4.88
CA TYR A 189 -19.00 -0.47 6.28
C TYR A 189 -19.14 -1.98 6.49
N GLU A 190 -20.14 -2.62 5.88
CA GLU A 190 -20.38 -4.06 5.97
C GLU A 190 -19.22 -4.88 5.37
N LEU A 191 -18.72 -4.44 4.21
CA LEU A 191 -17.56 -5.07 3.57
C LEU A 191 -16.29 -4.90 4.40
N LYS A 192 -16.11 -3.75 5.05
CA LYS A 192 -14.97 -3.52 5.95
C LYS A 192 -15.01 -4.41 7.19
N LEU A 193 -16.18 -4.69 7.76
CA LEU A 193 -16.32 -5.58 8.90
C LEU A 193 -16.03 -7.05 8.57
N SER A 194 -16.27 -7.45 7.33
CA SER A 194 -16.02 -8.80 6.84
C SER A 194 -14.65 -8.99 6.19
N ALA A 195 -13.91 -7.90 5.95
CA ALA A 195 -12.59 -7.93 5.34
C ALA A 195 -11.54 -8.62 6.24
N PRO A 196 -10.70 -9.51 5.69
CA PRO A 196 -9.60 -10.10 6.44
C PRO A 196 -8.51 -9.05 6.74
N VAL A 197 -7.76 -9.27 7.83
CA VAL A 197 -6.67 -8.36 8.23
C VAL A 197 -5.55 -8.28 7.19
N GLU A 198 -5.29 -9.39 6.52
CA GLU A 198 -4.39 -9.46 5.36
C GLU A 198 -5.14 -10.22 4.26
N ALA A 199 -5.16 -9.65 3.05
CA ALA A 199 -5.73 -10.34 1.90
C ALA A 199 -4.88 -11.56 1.57
N PHE A 200 -5.52 -12.72 1.40
CA PHE A 200 -4.85 -13.91 0.92
C PHE A 200 -4.72 -13.79 -0.60
N ALA A 201 -3.51 -13.47 -1.08
CA ALA A 201 -3.15 -13.50 -2.50
C ALA A 201 -2.31 -14.75 -2.78
#